data_AF-A0A519CUJ8-F1
#
_entry.id   AF-A0A519CUJ8-F1
#
_cell.length_a   1.000
_cell.length_b   1.000
_cell.length_c   1.000
_cell.angle_alpha   90.00
_cell.angle_beta   90.00
_cell.angle_gamma   90.00
#
_symmetry.space_group_name_H-M   'P 1'
#
loop_
_entity.id
_entity.type
_entity.pdbx_description
1 polymer ?
#
loop_
_entity_poly.entity_id
_entity_poly.type
_entity_poly.pdbx_seq_one_letter_code
_entity_poly.pdbx_strand_id
1 'polypeptide(L)'
;MIFLMMVEAFYQQQKTKQQSPWSDMMFNLNSGHVLMWALRGVEFIVYGYILTYYSLELLPEMPYWLLFIIAFICWDFGHYCFHYMHHKFKWLWMIHVVHHEGIEFNLSLGLRNSWLSPLTSMPFFFFLAIIGVPLEIFILVGSIHYGVQYYNHIGVVKQSGFLEHIMVTPSAHKVHHGIQDLYKDTNFGSVLNIWDRIFGTFQREQLDIPVQLGVIEPLGTENIFWANIIPIAERFGIKIKVPNYGLKRASDRQIVINGLLIFGVFLQYLIIEHDSNLLLKGLIFAIGFTGTIGLGFITEGHVWGYRLNLICSSLLIGTYFYSIGNSISSLELNLVLVLVSNLTLLYFSPIQQDIKAMPFSTDATNLTVS
;
A
#
# COMPACT_ATOMS: atom_id res chain seq x y z
N MET A 1 -13.09 -2.18 -0.31
CA MET A 1 -12.00 -1.17 -0.30
C MET A 1 -12.07 -0.29 -1.55
N ILE A 2 -11.76 -0.78 -2.76
CA ILE A 2 -11.77 0.04 -4.00
C ILE A 2 -13.04 0.87 -4.18
N PHE A 3 -14.22 0.28 -4.00
CA PHE A 3 -15.48 1.02 -4.09
C PHE A 3 -15.53 2.22 -3.12
N LEU A 4 -15.13 2.03 -1.86
CA LEU A 4 -15.12 3.09 -0.85
C LEU A 4 -14.09 4.18 -1.18
N MET A 5 -12.90 3.79 -1.64
CA MET A 5 -11.88 4.71 -2.13
C MET A 5 -12.41 5.59 -3.28
N MET A 6 -13.09 4.98 -4.26
CA MET A 6 -13.68 5.73 -5.38
C MET A 6 -14.81 6.66 -4.91
N VAL A 7 -15.69 6.19 -4.03
CA VAL A 7 -16.77 6.99 -3.44
C VAL A 7 -16.21 8.21 -2.70
N GLU A 8 -15.16 8.02 -1.89
CA GLU A 8 -14.51 9.13 -1.19
C GLU A 8 -13.90 10.13 -2.17
N ALA A 9 -13.17 9.66 -3.18
CA ALA A 9 -12.55 10.54 -4.18
C ALA A 9 -13.58 11.39 -4.92
N PHE A 10 -14.68 10.78 -5.38
CA PHE A 10 -15.77 11.52 -6.03
C PHE A 10 -16.45 12.50 -5.08
N TYR A 11 -16.69 12.10 -3.82
CA TYR A 11 -17.27 12.99 -2.81
C TYR A 11 -16.36 14.21 -2.54
N GLN A 12 -15.05 13.99 -2.37
CA GLN A 12 -14.08 15.07 -2.18
C GLN A 12 -14.06 15.99 -3.40
N GLN A 13 -14.01 15.46 -4.62
CA GLN A 13 -14.05 16.23 -5.86
C GLN A 13 -15.30 17.12 -5.94
N GLN A 14 -16.47 16.58 -5.58
CA GLN A 14 -17.72 17.36 -5.56
C GLN A 14 -17.71 18.48 -4.51
N LYS A 15 -17.09 18.23 -3.35
CA LYS A 15 -17.05 19.14 -2.20
C LYS A 15 -16.01 20.26 -2.34
N THR A 16 -14.79 19.93 -2.77
CA THR A 16 -13.68 20.88 -2.91
C THR A 16 -13.66 21.56 -4.27
N LYS A 17 -14.38 21.01 -5.26
CA LYS A 17 -14.30 21.40 -6.69
C LYS A 17 -12.91 21.23 -7.29
N GLN A 18 -12.04 20.46 -6.64
CA GLN A 18 -10.71 20.12 -7.13
C GLN A 18 -10.73 18.70 -7.71
N GLN A 19 -9.87 18.43 -8.69
CA GLN A 19 -9.74 17.09 -9.25
C GLN A 19 -9.05 16.17 -8.23
N SER A 20 -9.54 14.94 -8.08
CA SER A 20 -8.88 13.94 -7.23
C SER A 20 -7.49 13.59 -7.78
N PRO A 21 -6.52 13.26 -6.90
CA PRO A 21 -5.16 12.91 -7.28
C PRO A 21 -5.11 11.47 -7.83
N TRP A 22 -5.77 11.22 -8.96
CA TRP A 22 -5.97 9.87 -9.51
C TRP A 22 -4.66 9.11 -9.76
N SER A 23 -3.60 9.81 -10.16
CA SER A 23 -2.24 9.24 -10.33
C SER A 23 -1.74 8.63 -9.03
N ASP A 24 -1.74 9.42 -7.96
CA ASP A 24 -1.29 8.99 -6.63
C ASP A 24 -2.22 7.91 -6.05
N MET A 25 -3.53 8.02 -6.24
CA MET A 25 -4.46 6.96 -5.81
C MET A 25 -4.18 5.62 -6.50
N MET A 26 -3.83 5.63 -7.79
CA MET A 26 -3.45 4.42 -8.52
C MET A 26 -2.08 3.91 -8.11
N PHE A 27 -1.13 4.81 -7.82
CA PHE A 27 0.13 4.44 -7.19
C PHE A 27 -0.14 3.74 -5.85
N ASN A 28 -0.95 4.33 -4.98
CA ASN A 28 -1.24 3.79 -3.66
C ASN A 28 -1.91 2.41 -3.77
N LEU A 29 -2.92 2.28 -4.65
CA LEU A 29 -3.56 1.00 -4.95
C LEU A 29 -2.57 -0.04 -5.46
N ASN A 30 -1.63 0.30 -6.34
CA ASN A 30 -0.74 -0.69 -6.94
C ASN A 30 0.56 -0.92 -6.13
N SER A 31 0.92 0.01 -5.24
CA SER A 31 2.16 -0.05 -4.44
C SER A 31 2.14 -1.22 -3.46
N GLY A 32 1.03 -1.42 -2.76
CA GLY A 32 0.87 -2.47 -1.78
C GLY A 32 0.29 -3.78 -2.29
N HIS A 33 -0.05 -3.95 -3.59
CA HIS A 33 -0.95 -5.05 -3.96
C HIS A 33 -0.33 -6.28 -4.63
N VAL A 34 0.93 -6.22 -5.06
CA VAL A 34 1.52 -7.35 -5.79
C VAL A 34 2.55 -8.08 -4.97
N LEU A 35 3.74 -7.50 -4.85
CA LEU A 35 4.86 -8.16 -4.19
C LEU A 35 4.62 -8.24 -2.68
N MET A 36 3.95 -7.24 -2.10
CA MET A 36 3.55 -7.27 -0.70
C MET A 36 2.63 -8.46 -0.38
N TRP A 37 1.64 -8.79 -1.23
CA TRP A 37 0.76 -9.94 -0.96
C TRP A 37 1.47 -11.28 -1.14
N ALA A 38 2.38 -11.38 -2.12
CA ALA A 38 3.23 -12.56 -2.22
C ALA A 38 4.11 -12.73 -0.97
N LEU A 39 4.72 -11.65 -0.47
CA LEU A 39 5.52 -11.66 0.75
C LEU A 39 4.68 -11.88 2.02
N ARG A 40 3.42 -11.45 2.03
CA ARG A 40 2.43 -11.81 3.07
C ARG A 40 2.10 -13.30 3.04
N GLY A 41 2.02 -13.91 1.87
CA GLY A 41 1.91 -15.37 1.73
C GLY A 41 3.11 -16.08 2.36
N VAL A 42 4.33 -15.59 2.12
CA VAL A 42 5.55 -16.08 2.79
C VAL A 42 5.44 -15.90 4.30
N GLU A 43 4.97 -14.75 4.80
CA GLU A 43 4.73 -14.51 6.22
C GLU A 43 3.81 -15.57 6.85
N PHE A 44 2.69 -15.91 6.20
CA PHE A 44 1.78 -16.94 6.70
C PHE A 44 2.38 -18.35 6.66
N ILE A 45 3.15 -18.69 5.62
CA ILE A 45 3.84 -19.98 5.54
C ILE A 45 4.86 -20.11 6.67
N VAL A 46 5.67 -19.07 6.91
CA VAL A 46 6.68 -19.10 7.98
C VAL A 46 6.01 -19.10 9.34
N TYR A 47 4.94 -18.32 9.54
CA TYR A 47 4.14 -18.35 10.77
C TYR A 47 3.61 -19.76 11.05
N GLY A 48 2.99 -20.40 10.06
CA GLY A 48 2.47 -21.77 10.17
C GLY A 48 3.57 -22.80 10.45
N TYR A 49 4.75 -22.63 9.84
CA TYR A 49 5.93 -23.44 10.13
C TYR A 49 6.40 -23.29 11.58
N ILE A 50 6.49 -22.06 12.10
CA ILE A 50 6.83 -21.81 13.51
C ILE A 50 5.78 -22.43 14.43
N LEU A 51 4.50 -22.21 14.16
CA LEU A 51 3.40 -22.76 14.94
C LEU A 51 3.45 -24.29 14.99
N THR A 52 3.78 -24.95 13.87
CA THR A 52 3.80 -26.41 13.77
C THR A 52 5.01 -27.04 14.47
N TYR A 53 6.20 -26.43 14.36
CA TYR A 53 7.45 -27.08 14.78
C TYR A 53 8.12 -26.46 16.01
N TYR A 54 7.76 -25.22 16.37
CA TYR A 54 8.43 -24.43 17.42
C TYR A 54 7.46 -23.79 18.42
N SER A 55 6.16 -24.05 18.32
CA SER A 55 5.19 -23.61 19.33
C SER A 55 5.52 -24.23 20.68
N LEU A 56 5.44 -23.41 21.72
CA LEU A 56 5.53 -23.82 23.12
C LEU A 56 4.17 -24.24 23.70
N GLU A 57 3.10 -24.12 22.90
CA GLU A 57 1.73 -24.48 23.27
C GLU A 57 1.30 -23.90 24.63
N LEU A 58 1.59 -22.62 24.88
CA LEU A 58 1.34 -21.95 26.16
C LEU A 58 -0.14 -21.62 26.42
N LEU A 59 -0.99 -21.79 25.42
CA LEU A 59 -2.43 -21.49 25.46
C LEU A 59 -3.30 -22.74 25.25
N PRO A 60 -2.99 -23.91 25.88
CA PRO A 60 -3.76 -25.11 25.63
C PRO A 60 -5.18 -24.95 26.20
N GLU A 61 -6.17 -25.53 25.51
CA GLU A 61 -7.56 -25.67 26.00
C GLU A 61 -8.33 -24.35 26.26
N MET A 62 -7.80 -23.18 25.86
CA MET A 62 -8.55 -21.93 25.95
C MET A 62 -9.71 -21.89 24.94
N PRO A 63 -10.87 -21.32 25.31
CA PRO A 63 -11.95 -21.15 24.35
C PRO A 63 -11.55 -20.14 23.26
N TYR A 64 -11.99 -20.38 22.02
CA TYR A 64 -11.63 -19.59 20.84
C TYR A 64 -11.82 -18.07 21.02
N TRP A 65 -12.88 -17.65 21.72
CA TRP A 65 -13.13 -16.21 21.95
C TRP A 65 -12.05 -15.56 22.84
N LEU A 66 -11.49 -16.31 23.80
CA LEU A 66 -10.44 -15.81 24.68
C LEU A 66 -9.11 -15.76 23.94
N LEU A 67 -8.79 -16.79 23.14
CA LEU A 67 -7.64 -16.79 22.24
C LEU A 67 -7.70 -15.59 21.28
N PHE A 68 -8.87 -15.31 20.72
CA PHE A 68 -9.08 -14.14 19.87
C PHE A 68 -8.77 -12.83 20.61
N ILE A 69 -9.26 -12.64 21.84
CA ILE A 69 -9.00 -11.42 22.62
C ILE A 69 -7.51 -11.28 22.95
N ILE A 70 -6.85 -12.36 23.38
CA ILE A 70 -5.41 -12.36 23.67
C ILE A 70 -4.63 -12.01 22.40
N ALA A 71 -4.91 -12.71 21.29
CA ALA A 71 -4.27 -12.44 20.00
C ALA A 71 -4.52 -11.01 19.53
N PHE A 72 -5.73 -10.47 19.71
CA PHE A 72 -6.07 -9.10 19.37
C PHE A 72 -5.22 -8.08 20.13
N ILE A 73 -5.14 -8.18 21.45
CA ILE A 73 -4.35 -7.26 22.29
C ILE A 73 -2.86 -7.37 21.98
N CYS A 74 -2.37 -8.61 21.87
CA CYS A 74 -0.97 -8.88 21.54
C CYS A 74 -0.60 -8.39 20.14
N TRP A 75 -1.48 -8.54 19.15
CA TRP A 75 -1.30 -7.99 17.82
C TRP A 75 -1.27 -6.46 17.84
N ASP A 76 -2.21 -5.82 18.53
CA ASP A 76 -2.30 -4.35 18.59
C ASP A 76 -1.03 -3.76 19.22
N PHE A 77 -0.52 -4.37 20.30
CA PHE A 77 0.75 -4.00 20.91
C PHE A 77 1.96 -4.31 20.02
N GLY A 78 1.95 -5.47 19.35
CA GLY A 78 2.97 -5.86 18.38
C GLY A 78 3.06 -4.86 17.22
N HIS A 79 1.92 -4.38 16.74
CA HIS A 79 1.84 -3.33 15.73
C HIS A 79 2.39 -2.00 16.26
N TYR A 80 2.01 -1.57 17.48
CA TYR A 80 2.60 -0.38 18.09
C TYR A 80 4.14 -0.45 18.12
N CYS A 81 4.70 -1.58 18.55
CA CYS A 81 6.15 -1.80 18.57
C CYS A 81 6.75 -1.77 17.16
N PHE A 82 6.13 -2.48 16.22
CA PHE A 82 6.52 -2.49 14.80
C PHE A 82 6.58 -1.06 14.27
N HIS A 83 5.51 -0.30 14.43
CA HIS A 83 5.34 1.02 13.86
C HIS A 83 6.29 2.03 14.50
N TYR A 84 6.39 2.05 15.83
CA TYR A 84 7.38 2.86 16.55
C TYR A 84 8.80 2.58 16.08
N MET A 85 9.19 1.31 15.97
CA MET A 85 10.53 0.93 15.51
C MET A 85 10.78 1.33 14.04
N HIS A 86 9.75 1.29 13.20
CA HIS A 86 9.85 1.74 11.81
C HIS A 86 10.09 3.24 11.67
N HIS A 87 9.66 4.06 12.63
CA HIS A 87 10.02 5.48 12.67
C HIS A 87 11.39 5.74 13.28
N LYS A 88 11.77 4.99 14.33
CA LYS A 88 12.99 5.29 15.09
C LYS A 88 14.27 4.72 14.47
N PHE A 89 14.20 3.60 13.77
CA PHE A 89 15.39 2.97 13.18
C PHE A 89 15.46 3.25 11.68
N LYS A 90 16.55 3.92 11.24
CA LYS A 90 16.76 4.29 9.82
C LYS A 90 16.59 3.13 8.82
N TRP A 91 16.99 1.91 9.21
CA TRP A 91 16.87 0.70 8.38
C TRP A 91 15.43 0.20 8.24
N LEU A 92 14.56 0.48 9.22
CA LEU A 92 13.13 0.16 9.13
C LEU A 92 12.37 1.33 8.50
N TRP A 93 12.81 2.57 8.74
CA TRP A 93 12.26 3.77 8.11
C TRP A 93 12.36 3.71 6.59
N MET A 94 13.45 3.21 6.00
CA MET A 94 13.56 3.08 4.54
C MET A 94 12.46 2.20 3.91
N ILE A 95 11.81 1.34 4.70
CA ILE A 95 10.67 0.53 4.26
C ILE A 95 9.38 1.28 4.51
N HIS A 96 9.25 1.91 5.69
CA HIS A 96 8.02 2.61 6.07
C HIS A 96 7.82 3.96 5.38
N VAL A 97 8.89 4.64 4.95
CA VAL A 97 8.85 5.93 4.26
C VAL A 97 7.94 5.89 3.03
N VAL A 98 7.88 4.74 2.34
CA VAL A 98 6.97 4.53 1.20
C VAL A 98 5.53 4.85 1.57
N HIS A 99 5.08 4.55 2.79
CA HIS A 99 3.75 4.89 3.30
C HIS A 99 3.59 6.40 3.53
N HIS A 100 4.61 7.05 4.12
CA HIS A 100 4.59 8.48 4.46
C HIS A 100 4.81 9.45 3.29
N GLU A 101 5.29 8.98 2.15
CA GLU A 101 5.49 9.82 0.94
C GLU A 101 4.18 10.49 0.44
N GLY A 102 3.01 9.97 0.82
CA GLY A 102 1.73 10.51 0.37
C GLY A 102 1.46 11.91 0.91
N ILE A 103 1.27 12.88 0.02
CA ILE A 103 0.93 14.27 0.37
C ILE A 103 -0.59 14.52 0.46
N GLU A 104 -1.40 13.53 0.11
CA GLU A 104 -2.87 13.59 0.09
C GLU A 104 -3.47 12.57 1.06
N PHE A 105 -4.26 13.03 2.04
CA PHE A 105 -4.87 12.14 3.04
C PHE A 105 -6.25 11.65 2.60
N ASN A 106 -6.34 10.40 2.19
CA ASN A 106 -7.57 9.73 1.79
C ASN A 106 -7.41 8.20 1.90
N LEU A 107 -8.49 7.45 1.71
CA LEU A 107 -8.53 5.98 1.82
C LEU A 107 -7.48 5.27 0.96
N SER A 108 -7.06 5.86 -0.17
CA SER A 108 -6.00 5.25 -0.98
C SER A 108 -4.66 5.24 -0.24
N LEU A 109 -4.34 6.26 0.59
CA LEU A 109 -3.12 6.31 1.38
C LEU A 109 -2.99 5.09 2.31
N GLY A 110 -4.10 4.60 2.86
CA GLY A 110 -4.12 3.36 3.66
C GLY A 110 -3.76 2.10 2.88
N LEU A 111 -3.77 2.15 1.54
CA LEU A 111 -3.32 1.07 0.66
C LEU A 111 -1.84 1.21 0.28
N ARG A 112 -1.24 2.40 0.49
CA ARG A 112 0.15 2.71 0.16
C ARG A 112 1.09 2.02 1.13
N ASN A 113 1.81 1.00 0.67
CA ASN A 113 2.71 0.22 1.51
C ASN A 113 3.96 -0.21 0.73
N SER A 114 5.08 -0.37 1.44
CA SER A 114 6.26 -1.00 0.86
C SER A 114 6.06 -2.50 0.67
N TRP A 115 6.67 -3.02 -0.39
CA TRP A 115 6.74 -4.45 -0.67
C TRP A 115 7.37 -5.24 0.47
N LEU A 116 8.37 -4.68 1.17
CA LEU A 116 9.12 -5.39 2.22
C LEU A 116 8.46 -5.32 3.61
N SER A 117 7.34 -4.60 3.75
CA SER A 117 6.62 -4.47 5.02
C SER A 117 6.28 -5.84 5.68
N PRO A 118 5.77 -6.86 4.94
CA PRO A 118 5.48 -8.19 5.53
C PRO A 118 6.70 -8.96 6.03
N LEU A 119 7.90 -8.69 5.51
CA LEU A 119 9.11 -9.37 5.98
C LEU A 119 9.64 -8.74 7.27
N THR A 120 9.47 -7.43 7.40
CA THR A 120 9.91 -6.67 8.57
C THR A 120 8.88 -6.63 9.69
N SER A 121 7.64 -7.03 9.42
CA SER A 121 6.61 -7.28 10.43
C SER A 121 6.83 -8.58 11.22
N MET A 122 7.40 -9.62 10.59
CA MET A 122 7.53 -10.97 11.17
C MET A 122 8.01 -10.99 12.64
N PRO A 123 9.09 -10.30 13.05
CA PRO A 123 9.59 -10.37 14.43
C PRO A 123 8.59 -9.85 15.47
N PHE A 124 7.70 -8.95 15.06
CA PHE A 124 6.71 -8.30 15.92
C PHE A 124 5.43 -9.10 16.09
N PHE A 125 5.22 -10.12 15.26
CA PHE A 125 3.97 -10.89 15.26
C PHE A 125 4.20 -12.40 15.46
N PHE A 126 5.38 -12.93 15.15
CA PHE A 126 5.64 -14.38 15.22
C PHE A 126 5.73 -14.93 16.64
N PHE A 127 5.85 -14.08 17.66
CA PHE A 127 5.68 -14.53 19.04
C PHE A 127 4.27 -15.14 19.27
N LEU A 128 3.25 -14.73 18.50
CA LEU A 128 1.92 -15.32 18.54
C LEU A 128 1.94 -16.80 18.12
N ALA A 129 2.76 -17.17 17.13
CA ALA A 129 2.96 -18.57 16.75
C ALA A 129 3.67 -19.34 17.86
N ILE A 130 4.68 -18.74 18.49
CA ILE A 130 5.46 -19.36 19.58
C ILE A 130 4.57 -19.67 20.79
N ILE A 131 3.64 -18.77 21.14
CA ILE A 131 2.70 -19.02 22.25
C ILE A 131 1.52 -19.93 21.86
N GLY A 132 1.41 -20.34 20.59
CA GLY A 132 0.42 -21.30 20.11
C GLY A 132 -0.87 -20.70 19.58
N VAL A 133 -0.90 -19.44 19.12
CA VAL A 133 -2.09 -18.86 18.49
C VAL A 133 -2.32 -19.50 17.11
N PRO A 134 -3.48 -20.14 16.87
CA PRO A 134 -3.81 -20.76 15.58
C PRO A 134 -3.72 -19.77 14.41
N LEU A 135 -3.26 -20.26 13.25
CA LEU A 135 -3.05 -19.43 12.05
C LEU A 135 -4.34 -18.73 11.60
N GLU A 136 -5.50 -19.38 11.73
CA GLU A 136 -6.79 -18.77 11.38
C GLU A 136 -7.14 -17.58 12.29
N ILE A 137 -6.79 -17.64 13.59
CA ILE A 137 -6.99 -16.51 14.52
C ILE A 137 -6.02 -15.38 14.17
N PHE A 138 -4.75 -15.73 13.88
CA PHE A 138 -3.75 -14.76 13.43
C PHE A 138 -4.20 -13.99 12.18
N ILE A 139 -4.69 -14.71 11.16
CA ILE A 139 -5.21 -14.11 9.92
C ILE A 139 -6.43 -13.25 10.22
N LEU A 140 -7.37 -13.72 11.06
CA LEU A 140 -8.59 -12.97 11.40
C LEU A 140 -8.26 -11.66 12.11
N VAL A 141 -7.43 -11.72 13.17
CA VAL A 141 -7.03 -10.55 13.95
C VAL A 141 -6.27 -9.56 13.07
N GLY A 142 -5.30 -10.03 12.29
CA GLY A 142 -4.59 -9.20 11.34
C GLY A 142 -5.53 -8.53 10.34
N SER A 143 -6.50 -9.26 9.78
CA SER A 143 -7.49 -8.71 8.86
C SER A 143 -8.34 -7.60 9.47
N ILE A 144 -8.73 -7.73 10.74
CA ILE A 144 -9.46 -6.69 11.49
C ILE A 144 -8.58 -5.45 11.66
N HIS A 145 -7.32 -5.61 12.05
CA HIS A 145 -6.38 -4.49 12.20
C HIS A 145 -6.12 -3.76 10.88
N TYR A 146 -5.98 -4.49 9.77
CA TYR A 146 -5.89 -3.87 8.44
C TYR A 146 -7.17 -3.14 8.04
N GLY A 147 -8.35 -3.69 8.39
CA GLY A 147 -9.63 -3.03 8.16
C GLY A 147 -9.78 -1.71 8.94
N VAL A 148 -9.36 -1.68 10.21
CA VAL A 148 -9.35 -0.46 11.01
C VAL A 148 -8.31 0.53 10.52
N GLN A 149 -7.09 0.08 10.17
CA GLN A 149 -6.09 0.97 9.58
C GLN A 149 -6.58 1.58 8.26
N TYR A 150 -7.35 0.85 7.46
CA TYR A 150 -8.01 1.42 6.28
C TYR A 150 -9.01 2.53 6.67
N TYR A 151 -9.82 2.31 7.72
CA TYR A 151 -10.69 3.35 8.29
C TYR A 151 -9.89 4.58 8.79
N ASN A 152 -8.72 4.38 9.41
CA ASN A 152 -7.87 5.45 9.92
C ASN A 152 -7.38 6.42 8.82
N HIS A 153 -7.55 6.08 7.54
CA HIS A 153 -7.16 6.93 6.41
C HIS A 153 -8.34 7.65 5.75
N ILE A 154 -9.56 7.57 6.29
CA ILE A 154 -10.70 8.30 5.72
C ILE A 154 -10.48 9.81 5.89
N GLY A 155 -10.15 10.50 4.81
CA GLY A 155 -9.85 11.93 4.80
C GLY A 155 -11.07 12.83 4.97
N VAL A 156 -12.27 12.31 4.68
CA VAL A 156 -13.52 13.07 4.88
C VAL A 156 -13.96 13.14 6.34
N VAL A 157 -13.46 12.27 7.21
CA VAL A 157 -13.77 12.23 8.64
C VAL A 157 -12.79 13.14 9.37
N LYS A 158 -13.30 14.23 9.97
CA LYS A 158 -12.46 15.20 10.69
C LYS A 158 -12.18 14.79 12.13
N GLN A 159 -13.19 14.26 12.83
CA GLN A 159 -13.12 13.79 14.21
C GLN A 159 -14.14 12.66 14.40
N SER A 160 -13.83 11.71 15.27
CA SER A 160 -14.67 10.55 15.57
C SER A 160 -15.31 10.59 16.97
N GLY A 161 -15.33 11.77 17.60
CA GLY A 161 -16.01 12.00 18.87
C GLY A 161 -15.44 11.14 20.00
N PHE A 162 -16.28 10.35 20.67
CA PHE A 162 -15.86 9.48 21.78
C PHE A 162 -14.76 8.48 21.38
N LEU A 163 -14.73 8.03 20.12
CA LEU A 163 -13.73 7.08 19.64
C LEU A 163 -12.31 7.61 19.75
N GLU A 164 -12.10 8.94 19.73
CA GLU A 164 -10.79 9.60 19.92
C GLU A 164 -10.14 9.26 21.28
N HIS A 165 -10.92 8.81 22.25
CA HIS A 165 -10.43 8.46 23.58
C HIS A 165 -9.92 7.02 23.67
N ILE A 166 -10.38 6.12 22.80
CA ILE A 166 -10.11 4.68 22.89
C ILE A 166 -9.36 4.13 21.68
N MET A 167 -9.62 4.67 20.49
CA MET A 167 -9.11 4.17 19.23
C MET A 167 -8.19 5.18 18.56
N VAL A 168 -7.35 4.68 17.68
CA VAL A 168 -6.73 5.50 16.64
C VAL A 168 -7.83 5.84 15.62
N THR A 169 -7.97 7.13 15.34
CA THR A 169 -9.01 7.69 14.47
C THR A 169 -8.36 8.32 13.24
N PRO A 170 -9.14 8.74 12.21
CA PRO A 170 -8.59 9.49 11.10
C PRO A 170 -7.89 10.77 11.50
N SER A 171 -8.35 11.46 12.55
CA SER A 171 -7.69 12.67 13.08
C SER A 171 -6.32 12.33 13.69
N ALA A 172 -6.27 11.33 14.58
CA ALA A 172 -5.03 10.92 15.23
C ALA A 172 -4.02 10.35 14.21
N HIS A 173 -4.48 9.56 13.24
CA HIS A 173 -3.60 8.98 12.24
C HIS A 173 -3.14 10.00 11.19
N LYS A 174 -3.96 11.01 10.84
CA LYS A 174 -3.49 12.12 10.02
C LYS A 174 -2.35 12.89 10.69
N VAL A 175 -2.43 13.12 12.00
CA VAL A 175 -1.34 13.72 12.79
C VAL A 175 -0.07 12.88 12.69
N HIS A 176 -0.18 11.55 12.75
CA HIS A 176 0.97 10.66 12.60
C HIS A 176 1.71 10.87 11.26
N HIS A 177 0.97 11.15 10.18
CA HIS A 177 1.53 11.49 8.86
C HIS A 177 2.09 12.92 8.77
N GLY A 178 1.99 13.72 9.83
CA GLY A 178 2.44 15.11 9.87
C GLY A 178 3.96 15.24 9.90
N ILE A 179 4.51 16.11 9.05
CA ILE A 179 5.97 16.37 8.99
C ILE A 179 6.44 17.42 10.01
N GLN A 180 5.52 18.18 10.60
CA GLN A 180 5.87 19.26 11.51
C GLN A 180 6.36 18.73 12.86
N ASP A 181 7.26 19.46 13.52
CA ASP A 181 7.87 19.03 14.79
C ASP A 181 6.85 18.68 15.89
N LEU A 182 5.69 19.36 15.91
CA LEU A 182 4.59 19.06 16.83
C LEU A 182 4.01 17.65 16.64
N TYR A 183 4.01 17.15 15.41
CA TYR A 183 3.32 15.92 15.00
C TYR A 183 4.28 14.77 14.69
N LYS A 184 5.57 15.07 14.54
CA LYS A 184 6.61 14.10 14.24
C LYS A 184 6.73 13.03 15.31
N ASP A 185 6.83 11.77 14.87
CA ASP A 185 7.02 10.61 15.73
C ASP A 185 5.94 10.46 16.83
N THR A 186 4.67 10.63 16.47
CA THR A 186 3.52 10.49 17.36
C THR A 186 2.50 9.49 16.82
N ASN A 187 1.61 8.98 17.67
CA ASN A 187 0.45 8.13 17.32
C ASN A 187 0.78 6.87 16.50
N PHE A 188 1.53 5.94 17.08
CA PHE A 188 1.96 4.69 16.45
C PHE A 188 0.95 3.54 16.56
N GLY A 189 -0.12 3.68 17.35
CA GLY A 189 -1.12 2.63 17.55
C GLY A 189 -1.82 2.18 16.26
N SER A 190 -2.40 0.98 16.31
CA SER A 190 -3.11 0.37 15.17
C SER A 190 -4.62 0.59 15.27
N VAL A 191 -5.25 -0.06 16.26
CA VAL A 191 -6.67 0.06 16.57
C VAL A 191 -6.83 0.89 17.83
N LEU A 192 -6.10 0.56 18.89
CA LEU A 192 -6.19 1.23 20.18
C LEU A 192 -5.12 2.32 20.33
N ASN A 193 -5.49 3.46 20.91
CA ASN A 193 -4.53 4.53 21.23
C ASN A 193 -3.93 4.39 22.65
N ILE A 194 -4.25 3.30 23.36
CA ILE A 194 -3.79 3.09 24.73
C ILE A 194 -2.28 3.00 24.82
N TRP A 195 -1.62 2.37 23.85
CA TRP A 195 -0.16 2.25 23.83
C TRP A 195 0.49 3.62 23.67
N ASP A 196 -0.03 4.45 22.78
CA ASP A 196 0.46 5.82 22.63
C ASP A 196 0.33 6.65 23.91
N ARG A 197 -0.73 6.42 24.69
CA ARG A 197 -0.90 7.07 25.99
C ARG A 197 0.05 6.53 27.04
N ILE A 198 0.26 5.21 27.10
CA ILE A 198 1.16 4.55 28.05
C ILE A 198 2.61 5.00 27.81
N PHE A 199 3.04 5.06 26.55
CA PHE A 199 4.42 5.39 26.18
C PHE A 199 4.64 6.88 25.88
N GLY A 200 3.61 7.72 26.01
CA GLY A 200 3.71 9.16 25.86
C GLY A 200 3.93 9.65 24.42
N THR A 201 3.50 8.86 23.41
CA THR A 201 3.56 9.21 21.99
C THR A 201 2.22 9.72 21.45
N PHE A 202 1.19 9.82 22.29
CA PHE A 202 -0.13 10.31 21.88
C PHE A 202 -0.12 11.82 21.64
N GLN A 203 -0.51 12.25 20.44
CA GLN A 203 -0.66 13.65 20.06
C GLN A 203 -2.02 13.90 19.41
N ARG A 204 -2.75 14.88 19.91
CA ARG A 204 -4.04 15.27 19.32
C ARG A 204 -3.83 16.27 18.19
N GLU A 205 -4.64 16.17 17.14
CA GLU A 205 -4.70 17.19 16.08
C GLU A 205 -5.08 18.55 16.68
N GLN A 206 -4.26 19.57 16.40
CA GLN A 206 -4.57 20.95 16.74
C GLN A 206 -5.35 21.58 15.59
N LEU A 207 -6.58 22.02 15.86
CA LEU A 207 -7.51 22.50 14.82
C LEU A 207 -7.07 23.81 14.16
N ASP A 208 -6.21 24.56 14.83
CA ASP A 208 -5.60 25.82 14.39
C ASP A 208 -4.30 25.62 13.60
N ILE A 209 -3.70 24.42 13.64
CA ILE A 209 -2.45 24.10 12.96
C ILE A 209 -2.73 23.04 11.88
N PRO A 210 -2.77 23.41 10.58
CA PRO A 210 -3.03 22.45 9.51
C PRO A 210 -1.93 21.39 9.47
N VAL A 211 -2.27 20.11 9.35
CA VAL A 211 -1.30 19.03 9.22
C VAL A 211 -0.69 19.06 7.80
N GLN A 212 0.63 19.15 7.71
CA GLN A 212 1.38 19.05 6.46
C GLN A 212 1.87 17.61 6.30
N LEU A 213 1.58 17.00 5.15
CA LEU A 213 1.80 15.58 4.89
C LEU A 213 3.01 15.39 3.95
N GLY A 214 3.46 14.15 3.85
CA GLY A 214 4.60 13.76 3.03
C GLY A 214 5.84 13.47 3.87
N VAL A 215 7.00 13.73 3.26
CA VAL A 215 8.31 13.60 3.91
C VAL A 215 9.16 14.83 3.64
N ILE A 216 10.19 15.05 4.45
CA ILE A 216 11.11 16.20 4.32
C ILE A 216 11.86 16.16 2.98
N GLU A 217 12.26 14.98 2.53
CA GLU A 217 12.99 14.75 1.29
C GLU A 217 12.20 13.76 0.41
N PRO A 218 11.26 14.23 -0.43
CA PRO A 218 10.46 13.36 -1.28
C PRO A 218 11.32 12.62 -2.30
N LEU A 219 10.98 11.36 -2.58
CA LEU A 219 11.72 10.54 -3.55
C LEU A 219 11.61 11.06 -4.99
N GLY A 220 10.59 11.86 -5.30
CA GLY A 220 10.40 12.47 -6.62
C GLY A 220 10.08 11.46 -7.73
N THR A 221 9.39 10.37 -7.39
CA THR A 221 8.99 9.32 -8.33
C THR A 221 7.52 8.92 -8.12
N GLU A 222 6.81 8.69 -9.22
CA GLU A 222 5.46 8.09 -9.24
C GLU A 222 5.53 6.61 -9.66
N ASN A 223 6.71 6.02 -9.62
CA ASN A 223 6.93 4.63 -9.98
C ASN A 223 7.18 3.79 -8.75
N ILE A 224 6.30 2.82 -8.55
CA ILE A 224 6.30 1.94 -7.38
C ILE A 224 7.62 1.19 -7.23
N PHE A 225 8.24 0.81 -8.35
CA PHE A 225 9.55 0.16 -8.32
C PHE A 225 10.59 1.07 -7.68
N TRP A 226 10.72 2.30 -8.19
CA TRP A 226 11.69 3.27 -7.66
C TRP A 226 11.37 3.68 -6.24
N ALA A 227 10.09 3.86 -5.89
CA ALA A 227 9.68 4.18 -4.54
C ALA A 227 10.11 3.12 -3.51
N ASN A 228 10.16 1.84 -3.90
CA ASN A 228 10.63 0.76 -3.02
C ASN A 228 12.16 0.55 -3.07
N ILE A 229 12.82 0.87 -4.19
CA ILE A 229 14.25 0.59 -4.38
C ILE A 229 15.14 1.75 -3.94
N ILE A 230 14.76 3.00 -4.16
CA ILE A 230 15.58 4.18 -3.84
C ILE A 230 15.90 4.26 -2.35
N PRO A 231 14.92 4.19 -1.41
CA PRO A 231 15.23 4.29 0.02
C PRO A 231 16.24 3.24 0.49
N ILE A 232 16.16 2.03 -0.08
CA ILE A 232 17.08 0.92 0.22
C ILE A 232 18.46 1.21 -0.38
N ALA A 233 18.53 1.58 -1.66
CA ALA A 233 19.79 1.81 -2.36
C ALA A 233 20.60 2.96 -1.73
N GLU A 234 19.95 4.07 -1.43
CA GLU A 234 20.59 5.23 -0.80
C GLU A 234 21.16 4.88 0.57
N ARG A 235 20.48 4.00 1.31
CA ARG A 235 20.96 3.50 2.60
C ARG A 235 22.26 2.71 2.49
N PHE A 236 22.46 2.00 1.39
CA PHE A 236 23.71 1.31 1.06
C PHE A 236 24.73 2.20 0.32
N GLY A 237 24.51 3.52 0.29
CA GLY A 237 25.41 4.48 -0.35
C GLY A 237 25.30 4.50 -1.88
N ILE A 238 24.31 3.82 -2.46
CA ILE A 238 24.06 3.79 -3.90
C ILE A 238 23.10 4.92 -4.24
N LYS A 239 23.61 6.00 -4.83
CA LYS A 239 22.79 7.09 -5.33
C LYS A 239 22.13 6.70 -6.64
N ILE A 240 20.82 6.49 -6.62
CA ILE A 240 20.02 6.24 -7.81
C ILE A 240 19.50 7.59 -8.31
N LYS A 241 19.87 7.95 -9.54
CA LYS A 241 19.26 9.10 -10.20
C LYS A 241 17.88 8.70 -10.70
N VAL A 242 16.83 9.28 -10.10
CA VAL A 242 15.46 9.10 -10.59
C VAL A 242 15.39 9.57 -12.04
N PRO A 243 14.80 8.78 -12.96
CA PRO A 243 14.59 9.22 -14.32
C PRO A 243 13.81 10.53 -14.35
N ASN A 244 14.24 11.49 -15.17
CA ASN A 244 13.42 12.68 -15.42
C ASN A 244 12.09 12.26 -16.06
N TYR A 245 10.99 12.88 -15.65
CA TYR A 245 9.69 12.70 -16.28
C TYR A 245 9.80 12.79 -17.80
N GLY A 246 9.19 11.81 -18.48
CA GLY A 246 9.18 11.74 -19.93
C GLY A 246 8.22 12.75 -20.56
N LEU A 247 8.40 12.97 -21.87
CA LEU A 247 7.64 13.96 -22.64
C LEU A 247 6.18 13.57 -22.92
N LYS A 248 5.78 12.33 -22.62
CA LYS A 248 4.47 11.78 -23.00
C LYS A 248 3.81 11.08 -21.82
N ARG A 249 3.22 11.86 -20.90
CA ARG A 249 2.42 11.35 -19.79
C ARG A 249 1.04 10.90 -20.28
N ALA A 250 0.56 9.74 -19.80
CA ALA A 250 -0.82 9.30 -20.00
C ALA A 250 -1.81 10.21 -19.26
N SER A 251 -3.04 10.33 -19.77
CA SER A 251 -4.09 11.01 -19.02
C SER A 251 -4.44 10.24 -17.74
N ASP A 252 -4.89 10.95 -16.71
CA ASP A 252 -5.31 10.33 -15.44
C ASP A 252 -6.37 9.23 -15.65
N ARG A 253 -7.30 9.43 -16.59
CA ARG A 253 -8.31 8.43 -16.94
C ARG A 253 -7.67 7.12 -17.43
N GLN A 254 -6.63 7.23 -18.25
CA GLN A 254 -5.92 6.07 -18.75
C GLN A 254 -5.11 5.39 -17.65
N ILE A 255 -4.46 6.15 -16.77
CA ILE A 255 -3.74 5.62 -15.60
C ILE A 255 -4.70 4.83 -14.71
N VAL A 256 -5.88 5.38 -14.42
CA VAL A 256 -6.93 4.70 -13.63
C VAL A 256 -7.41 3.41 -14.29
N ILE A 257 -7.76 3.45 -15.57
CA ILE A 257 -8.23 2.25 -16.28
C ILE A 257 -7.14 1.17 -16.25
N ASN A 258 -5.89 1.50 -16.56
CA ASN A 258 -4.81 0.51 -16.57
C ASN A 258 -4.47 -0.01 -15.18
N GLY A 259 -4.46 0.85 -14.16
CA GLY A 259 -4.27 0.46 -12.76
C GLY A 259 -5.35 -0.52 -12.28
N LEU A 260 -6.62 -0.26 -12.58
CA LEU A 260 -7.72 -1.16 -12.22
C LEU A 260 -7.67 -2.49 -12.97
N LEU A 261 -7.27 -2.47 -14.25
CA LEU A 261 -7.14 -3.67 -15.07
C LEU A 261 -5.99 -4.56 -14.60
N ILE A 262 -4.81 -3.98 -14.33
CA ILE A 262 -3.67 -4.68 -13.74
C ILE A 262 -4.07 -5.26 -12.37
N PHE A 263 -4.77 -4.48 -11.54
CA PHE A 263 -5.31 -4.97 -10.27
C PHE A 263 -6.23 -6.18 -10.46
N GLY A 264 -7.10 -6.14 -11.48
CA GLY A 264 -7.98 -7.25 -11.82
C GLY A 264 -7.23 -8.52 -12.20
N VAL A 265 -6.05 -8.44 -12.83
CA VAL A 265 -5.18 -9.61 -13.11
C VAL A 265 -4.76 -10.30 -11.81
N PHE A 266 -4.51 -9.54 -10.74
CA PHE A 266 -4.17 -10.13 -9.44
C PHE A 266 -5.35 -10.76 -8.73
N LEU A 267 -6.54 -10.14 -8.79
CA LEU A 267 -7.75 -10.81 -8.30
C LEU A 267 -7.97 -12.14 -9.00
N GLN A 268 -7.62 -12.22 -10.28
CA GLN A 268 -7.72 -13.46 -11.05
C GLN A 268 -6.68 -14.49 -10.64
N TYR A 269 -5.43 -14.08 -10.37
CA TYR A 269 -4.42 -14.96 -9.77
C TYR A 269 -4.94 -15.62 -8.49
N LEU A 270 -5.64 -14.87 -7.64
CA LEU A 270 -6.25 -15.39 -6.41
C LEU A 270 -7.46 -16.29 -6.66
N ILE A 271 -8.19 -16.13 -7.77
CA ILE A 271 -9.41 -16.92 -8.06
C ILE A 271 -9.07 -18.25 -8.75
N ILE A 272 -7.96 -18.36 -9.49
CA ILE A 272 -7.52 -19.59 -10.18
C ILE A 272 -6.94 -20.62 -9.15
N GLU A 273 -7.39 -20.55 -7.90
CA GLU A 273 -6.75 -21.16 -6.75
C GLU A 273 -6.86 -22.69 -6.72
N HIS A 274 -7.84 -23.30 -7.36
CA HIS A 274 -8.18 -24.68 -7.01
C HIS A 274 -7.44 -25.80 -7.78
N ASP A 275 -6.89 -25.57 -8.97
CA ASP A 275 -6.37 -26.69 -9.80
C ASP A 275 -5.17 -26.35 -10.72
N SER A 276 -4.59 -25.16 -10.61
CA SER A 276 -3.58 -24.68 -11.55
C SER A 276 -2.12 -25.00 -11.15
N ASN A 277 -1.32 -25.41 -12.14
CA ASN A 277 0.12 -25.68 -12.04
C ASN A 277 0.88 -24.48 -11.44
N LEU A 278 1.82 -24.72 -10.51
CA LEU A 278 2.66 -23.70 -9.89
C LEU A 278 3.40 -22.81 -10.91
N LEU A 279 3.84 -23.38 -12.03
CA LEU A 279 4.47 -22.64 -13.12
C LEU A 279 3.51 -21.58 -13.70
N LEU A 280 2.25 -21.94 -13.90
CA LEU A 280 1.22 -21.04 -14.42
C LEU A 280 0.92 -19.92 -13.43
N LYS A 281 0.80 -20.25 -12.14
CA LYS A 281 0.65 -19.26 -11.06
C LYS A 281 1.84 -18.28 -11.04
N GLY A 282 3.06 -18.79 -11.13
CA GLY A 282 4.28 -17.98 -11.18
C GLY A 282 4.35 -17.06 -12.40
N LEU A 283 3.93 -17.54 -13.58
CA LEU A 283 3.88 -16.74 -14.81
C LEU A 283 2.85 -15.60 -14.71
N ILE A 284 1.61 -15.89 -14.26
CA ILE A 284 0.57 -14.86 -14.10
C ILE A 284 1.04 -13.79 -13.10
N PHE A 285 1.64 -14.21 -11.99
CA PHE A 285 2.21 -13.28 -11.01
C PHE A 285 3.31 -12.41 -11.62
N ALA A 286 4.29 -13.01 -12.30
CA ALA A 286 5.40 -12.29 -12.92
C ALA A 286 4.91 -11.27 -13.97
N ILE A 287 3.91 -11.65 -14.77
CA ILE A 287 3.30 -10.79 -15.78
C ILE A 287 2.58 -9.61 -15.12
N GLY A 288 1.73 -9.85 -14.12
CA GLY A 288 1.05 -8.78 -13.40
C GLY A 288 2.04 -7.84 -12.70
N PHE A 289 3.07 -8.39 -12.06
CA PHE A 289 4.09 -7.61 -11.36
C PHE A 289 4.86 -6.71 -12.32
N THR A 290 5.27 -7.27 -13.45
CA THR A 290 5.94 -6.52 -14.52
C THR A 290 5.01 -5.44 -15.10
N GLY A 291 3.72 -5.72 -15.23
CA GLY A 291 2.71 -4.73 -15.63
C GLY A 291 2.56 -3.57 -14.64
N THR A 292 2.69 -3.85 -13.34
CA THR A 292 2.67 -2.82 -12.29
C THR A 292 3.88 -1.90 -12.40
N ILE A 293 5.06 -2.47 -12.68
CA ILE A 293 6.28 -1.70 -12.96
C ILE A 293 6.08 -0.84 -14.22
N GLY A 294 5.54 -1.42 -15.30
CA GLY A 294 5.26 -0.70 -16.54
C GLY A 294 4.26 0.44 -16.37
N LEU A 295 3.24 0.29 -15.51
CA LEU A 295 2.30 1.37 -15.16
C LEU A 295 3.01 2.56 -14.48
N GLY A 296 3.98 2.31 -13.61
CA GLY A 296 4.81 3.37 -13.02
C GLY A 296 5.53 4.18 -14.10
N PHE A 297 6.14 3.51 -15.07
CA PHE A 297 6.80 4.18 -16.19
C PHE A 297 5.84 4.94 -17.11
N ILE A 298 4.62 4.45 -17.32
CA ILE A 298 3.56 5.17 -18.05
C ILE A 298 3.18 6.46 -17.31
N THR A 299 3.05 6.36 -15.98
CA THR A 299 2.68 7.48 -15.12
C THR A 299 3.74 8.58 -15.14
N GLU A 300 5.02 8.19 -15.17
CA GLU A 300 6.16 9.10 -15.33
C GLU A 300 6.38 9.57 -16.79
N GLY A 301 5.55 9.12 -17.74
CA GLY A 301 5.59 9.57 -19.14
C GLY A 301 6.65 8.91 -20.02
N HIS A 302 7.14 7.73 -19.64
CA HIS A 302 8.13 6.97 -20.37
C HIS A 302 7.49 6.00 -21.39
N VAL A 303 7.87 6.14 -22.67
CA VAL A 303 7.35 5.34 -23.80
C VAL A 303 7.52 3.83 -23.61
N TRP A 304 8.58 3.41 -22.94
CA TRP A 304 8.87 1.99 -22.75
C TRP A 304 7.92 1.32 -21.75
N GLY A 305 7.32 2.06 -20.81
CA GLY A 305 6.29 1.53 -19.91
C GLY A 305 5.09 0.99 -20.70
N TYR A 306 4.68 1.71 -21.75
CA TYR A 306 3.62 1.27 -22.66
C TYR A 306 3.98 -0.01 -23.40
N ARG A 307 5.21 -0.12 -23.89
CA ARG A 307 5.70 -1.33 -24.57
C ARG A 307 5.73 -2.52 -23.62
N LEU A 308 6.19 -2.30 -22.38
CA LEU A 308 6.24 -3.32 -21.35
C LEU A 308 4.84 -3.85 -21.02
N ASN A 309 3.88 -2.96 -20.77
CA ASN A 309 2.50 -3.36 -20.49
C ASN A 309 1.85 -4.08 -21.67
N LEU A 310 2.11 -3.65 -22.91
CA LEU A 310 1.61 -4.34 -24.09
C LEU A 310 2.13 -5.78 -24.17
N ILE A 311 3.43 -5.98 -23.96
CA ILE A 311 4.05 -7.32 -23.92
C ILE A 311 3.42 -8.16 -22.81
N CYS A 312 3.31 -7.62 -21.59
CA CYS A 312 2.69 -8.29 -20.46
C CYS A 312 1.25 -8.73 -20.77
N SER A 313 0.42 -7.83 -21.32
CA SER A 313 -0.97 -8.16 -21.67
C SER A 313 -1.08 -9.21 -22.78
N SER A 314 -0.18 -9.19 -23.76
CA SER A 314 -0.13 -10.17 -24.84
C SER A 314 0.27 -11.56 -24.31
N LEU A 315 1.28 -11.61 -23.44
CA LEU A 315 1.71 -12.84 -22.77
C LEU A 315 0.63 -13.39 -21.85
N LEU A 316 -0.09 -12.54 -21.13
CA LEU A 316 -1.16 -12.95 -20.24
C LEU A 316 -2.30 -13.62 -21.00
N ILE A 317 -2.71 -13.04 -22.13
CA ILE A 317 -3.72 -13.60 -23.03
C ILE A 317 -3.25 -14.95 -23.58
N GLY A 318 -2.01 -15.03 -24.08
CA GLY A 318 -1.46 -16.28 -24.59
C GLY A 318 -1.41 -17.38 -23.52
N THR A 319 -1.00 -17.01 -22.30
CA THR A 319 -0.95 -17.91 -21.14
C THR A 319 -2.34 -18.38 -20.74
N TYR A 320 -3.34 -17.50 -20.76
CA TYR A 320 -4.74 -17.84 -20.48
C TYR A 320 -5.32 -18.82 -21.51
N PHE A 321 -5.24 -18.50 -22.80
CA PHE A 321 -5.80 -19.36 -23.85
C PHE A 321 -5.08 -20.71 -23.95
N TYR A 322 -3.79 -20.78 -23.63
CA TYR A 322 -3.05 -22.03 -23.56
C TYR A 322 -3.50 -22.93 -22.40
N SER A 323 -3.89 -22.35 -21.25
CA SER A 323 -4.10 -23.11 -20.02
C SER A 323 -5.55 -23.43 -19.68
N ILE A 324 -6.52 -22.59 -20.06
CA ILE A 324 -7.90 -22.69 -19.54
C ILE A 324 -8.91 -23.15 -20.61
N GLY A 325 -8.58 -23.04 -21.91
CA GLY A 325 -9.51 -23.42 -22.99
C GLY A 325 -10.80 -22.57 -23.01
N ASN A 326 -11.69 -22.81 -23.99
CA ASN A 326 -12.85 -22.00 -24.38
C ASN A 326 -13.99 -21.87 -23.33
N SER A 327 -13.69 -21.64 -22.05
CA SER A 327 -14.70 -21.29 -21.05
C SER A 327 -14.82 -19.77 -20.95
N ILE A 328 -15.87 -19.22 -21.60
CA ILE A 328 -16.16 -17.79 -21.56
C ILE A 328 -16.51 -17.41 -20.12
N SER A 329 -15.52 -16.85 -19.42
CA SER A 329 -15.64 -16.36 -18.05
C SER A 329 -15.31 -14.86 -18.01
N SER A 330 -15.66 -14.18 -16.91
CA SER A 330 -15.31 -12.78 -16.65
C SER A 330 -13.80 -12.48 -16.77
N LEU A 331 -12.97 -13.52 -16.79
CA LEU A 331 -11.53 -13.51 -16.96
C LEU A 331 -11.11 -13.04 -18.37
N GLU A 332 -11.69 -13.60 -19.43
CA GLU A 332 -11.39 -13.23 -20.83
C GLU A 332 -11.66 -11.76 -21.09
N LEU A 333 -12.75 -11.24 -20.54
CA LEU A 333 -13.14 -9.85 -20.71
C LEU A 333 -12.09 -8.90 -20.11
N ASN A 334 -11.60 -9.16 -18.90
CA ASN A 334 -10.57 -8.32 -18.31
C ASN A 334 -9.26 -8.38 -19.10
N LEU A 335 -8.85 -9.57 -19.54
CA LEU A 335 -7.63 -9.74 -20.34
C LEU A 335 -7.70 -8.97 -21.67
N VAL A 336 -8.83 -9.08 -22.37
CA VAL A 336 -9.10 -8.30 -23.58
C VAL A 336 -9.12 -6.80 -23.28
N LEU A 337 -9.74 -6.37 -22.17
CA LEU A 337 -9.76 -4.97 -21.76
C LEU A 337 -8.35 -4.44 -21.43
N VAL A 338 -7.50 -5.22 -20.77
CA VAL A 338 -6.09 -4.86 -20.51
C VAL A 338 -5.36 -4.64 -21.84
N LEU A 339 -5.49 -5.58 -22.78
CA LEU A 339 -4.84 -5.47 -24.09
C LEU A 339 -5.36 -4.26 -24.88
N VAL A 340 -6.67 -4.09 -24.96
CA VAL A 340 -7.30 -2.95 -25.66
C VAL A 340 -6.91 -1.63 -25.01
N SER A 341 -6.84 -1.57 -23.68
CA SER A 341 -6.38 -0.37 -22.96
C SER A 341 -4.93 -0.04 -23.29
N ASN A 342 -4.03 -1.03 -23.28
CA ASN A 342 -2.63 -0.85 -23.63
C ASN A 342 -2.42 -0.45 -25.11
N LEU A 343 -3.20 -1.02 -26.03
CA LEU A 343 -3.21 -0.60 -27.44
C LEU A 343 -3.71 0.84 -27.57
N THR A 344 -4.78 1.20 -26.86
CA THR A 344 -5.31 2.56 -26.87
C THR A 344 -4.29 3.56 -26.36
N LEU A 345 -3.56 3.20 -25.30
CA LEU A 345 -2.47 4.00 -24.78
C LEU A 345 -1.35 4.21 -25.80
N LEU A 346 -0.95 3.16 -26.51
CA LEU A 346 0.20 3.20 -27.43
C LEU A 346 -0.12 3.95 -28.74
N TYR A 347 -1.37 3.89 -29.21
CA TYR A 347 -1.78 4.43 -30.51
C TYR A 347 -2.63 5.72 -30.44
N PHE A 348 -3.35 5.96 -29.33
CA PHE A 348 -4.35 7.04 -29.25
C PHE A 348 -4.15 7.99 -28.06
N SER A 349 -3.07 7.86 -27.29
CA SER A 349 -2.81 8.82 -26.20
C SER A 349 -2.66 10.24 -26.76
N PRO A 350 -3.54 11.19 -26.40
CA PRO A 350 -3.33 12.59 -26.72
C PRO A 350 -2.03 13.03 -26.07
N ILE A 351 -1.13 13.56 -26.90
CA ILE A 351 0.06 14.29 -26.47
C ILE A 351 -0.44 15.66 -25.96
N GLN A 352 0.17 16.18 -24.90
CA GLN A 352 -0.09 17.44 -24.19
C GLN A 352 -1.13 17.38 -23.05
N GLN A 353 -0.62 17.16 -21.85
CA GLN A 353 -0.88 18.10 -20.77
C GLN A 353 0.43 18.78 -20.43
N ASP A 354 0.42 20.12 -20.35
CA ASP A 354 1.55 20.88 -19.84
C ASP A 354 1.97 20.29 -18.49
N ILE A 355 3.23 19.89 -18.40
CA ILE A 355 3.85 19.43 -17.17
C ILE A 355 3.97 20.65 -16.25
N LYS A 356 2.87 21.04 -15.59
CA LYS A 356 3.02 21.57 -14.25
C LYS A 356 3.37 20.35 -13.41
N ALA A 357 4.66 20.24 -13.10
CA ALA A 357 5.11 19.31 -12.08
C ALA A 357 4.10 19.35 -10.92
N MET A 358 3.60 18.18 -10.50
CA MET A 358 2.98 18.10 -9.18
C MET A 358 3.96 18.76 -8.21
N PRO A 359 3.48 19.58 -7.26
CA PRO A 359 4.35 20.40 -6.45
C PRO A 359 5.09 19.52 -5.45
N PHE A 360 6.11 18.81 -5.91
CA PHE A 360 7.30 18.58 -5.11
C PHE A 360 7.97 19.96 -5.00
N SER A 361 7.37 20.87 -4.24
CA SER A 361 7.91 22.21 -4.05
C SER A 361 9.26 22.03 -3.36
N THR A 362 10.31 22.28 -4.10
CA THR A 362 11.70 22.34 -3.62
C THR A 362 11.98 23.63 -2.83
N ASP A 363 10.95 24.39 -2.47
CA ASP A 363 11.05 25.59 -1.64
C ASP A 363 11.07 25.24 -0.14
N ALA A 364 11.95 24.31 0.26
CA ALA A 364 12.35 24.11 1.64
C ALA A 364 13.56 24.99 2.04
N THR A 365 13.84 26.06 1.30
CA THR A 365 15.03 26.90 1.49
C THR A 365 14.82 28.14 2.36
N ASN A 366 13.66 28.34 2.98
CA ASN A 366 13.39 29.51 3.85
C ASN A 366 12.91 29.20 5.27
N LEU A 367 13.29 28.06 5.85
CA LEU A 367 13.22 27.89 7.30
C LEU A 367 14.60 28.22 7.88
N THR A 368 14.83 29.51 8.08
CA THR A 368 15.95 30.03 8.85
C THR A 368 15.94 29.42 10.24
N VAL A 369 17.04 28.75 10.58
CA VAL A 369 17.46 28.41 11.93
C VAL A 369 17.41 29.67 12.80
N SER A 370 16.57 29.65 13.84
CA SER A 370 16.74 30.44 15.06
C SER A 370 16.25 29.65 16.25
#